data_AF-A9UWF2-F1
#
_entry.id   AF-A9UWF2-F1
#
_cell.length_a   1.000
_cell.length_b   1.000
_cell.length_c   1.000
_cell.angle_alpha   90.00
_cell.angle_beta   90.00
_cell.angle_gamma   90.00
#
_symmetry.space_group_name_H-M   'P 1'
#
loop_
_entity.id
_entity.type
_entity.pdbx_description
1 polymer ?
#
loop_
_entity_poly.entity_id
_entity_poly.type
_entity_poly.pdbx_seq_one_letter_code
_entity_poly.pdbx_strand_id
1 'polypeptide(L)'
;MGPWELVIGLGLATPLLVLAARWLGRNLYIGTKKWRYASALELGFMDRWYAGSHDARNVVAFGLCLHLQTRKHIHDDQVWHKALQQALMACLAEFPLLRCSFARDAAREPRAFTPLPDLPTAAHEAIFIHALPETRVSPAQDSADADDDAQRLNELVDRLNQEPFLPDALQCQLHLLRSRCSNRTVTVVLKIHHAIADGIGATALAPRLLQCLDQALAHPDQLPDSVAHTYEELSMPMETALDMRPSLHQVLTEVLYDQWPNLRPAEQHWLGPSDDPARAGHAQRRPAHTMLRFTPLETAQLQALARRQGTTVNGLMMSAAAIATTAFAPSTKLGHHHPVQISCVANLRPFCRPIPTPWSLRAYLSTVDIPVTLHDHEPACAVARMLQQRTRAEVANAGRLVGLLQFVSGSFVDLMRRLAQRSPNGRRTTTGVSNLGFVRELQLNGAAIELKSVDFVQSNHADGPVFNISVITAGTGAMSIQAAWTRPITSDADGREFGALLRRTLDTMLSNPGVTHRLHHVPDNASVLLFTQFSWELKCDLPRGGQILVNAAPQLRERAHPRQDSAETADSDPTPQRKVGCPTHNKQRYTSVGLTQPEMGTLGT
;
A
#
# COMPACT_ATOMS: atom_id res chain seq x y z
N MET A 1 46.74 5.65 7.16
CA MET A 1 46.34 6.97 7.67
C MET A 1 47.51 7.54 8.47
N GLY A 2 48.01 8.69 8.06
CA GLY A 2 49.13 9.34 8.73
C GLY A 2 48.67 10.03 10.03
N PRO A 3 49.56 10.24 11.02
CA PRO A 3 49.23 10.91 12.28
C PRO A 3 48.66 12.32 12.10
N TRP A 4 48.95 12.98 10.97
CA TRP A 4 48.41 14.30 10.63
C TRP A 4 46.94 14.29 10.19
N GLU A 5 46.43 13.20 9.61
CA GLU A 5 45.02 13.08 9.22
C GLU A 5 44.11 12.91 10.45
N LEU A 6 44.62 12.27 11.51
CA LEU A 6 43.93 12.12 12.80
C LEU A 6 43.84 13.46 13.55
N VAL A 7 44.89 14.28 13.51
CA VAL A 7 44.95 15.59 14.17
C VAL A 7 44.05 16.61 13.46
N ILE A 8 43.97 16.59 12.12
CA ILE A 8 43.04 17.44 11.36
C ILE A 8 41.59 17.00 11.61
N GLY A 9 41.33 15.69 11.68
CA GLY A 9 40.01 15.15 12.03
C GLY A 9 39.53 15.57 13.42
N LEU A 10 40.40 15.47 14.44
CA LEU A 10 40.09 15.87 15.83
C LEU A 10 40.03 17.39 16.01
N GLY A 11 40.89 18.13 15.30
CA GLY A 11 40.96 19.59 15.33
C GLY A 11 39.75 20.29 14.73
N LEU A 12 39.09 19.68 13.74
CA LEU A 12 37.82 20.16 13.17
C LEU A 12 36.59 19.63 13.94
N ALA A 13 36.66 18.41 14.48
CA ALA A 13 35.56 17.82 15.23
C ALA A 13 35.21 18.60 16.49
N THR A 14 36.22 19.12 17.21
CA THR A 14 36.03 19.85 18.47
C THR A 14 35.27 21.18 18.30
N PRO A 15 35.64 22.09 17.38
CA PRO A 15 34.88 23.31 17.13
C PRO A 15 33.50 23.03 16.52
N LEU A 16 33.34 21.98 15.70
CA LEU A 16 32.02 21.54 15.22
C LEU A 16 31.13 21.03 16.37
N LEU A 17 31.69 20.27 17.32
CA LEU A 17 31.00 19.83 18.54
C LEU A 17 30.62 21.01 19.44
N VAL A 18 31.50 22.01 19.58
CA VAL A 18 31.22 23.22 20.38
C VAL A 18 30.19 24.12 19.71
N LEU A 19 30.23 24.26 18.38
CA LEU A 19 29.21 24.97 17.61
C LEU A 19 27.87 24.22 17.64
N ALA A 20 27.87 22.90 17.49
CA ALA A 20 26.70 22.05 17.63
C ALA A 20 26.12 22.15 19.05
N ALA A 21 26.95 22.10 20.09
CA ALA A 21 26.51 22.23 21.49
C ALA A 21 25.98 23.64 21.81
N ARG A 22 26.59 24.71 21.27
CA ARG A 22 26.09 26.09 21.43
C ARG A 22 24.82 26.34 20.63
N TRP A 23 24.70 25.75 19.45
CA TRP A 23 23.50 25.81 18.61
C TRP A 23 22.37 24.98 19.22
N LEU A 24 22.65 23.76 19.69
CA LEU A 24 21.72 22.94 20.48
C LEU A 24 21.32 23.68 21.75
N GLY A 25 22.25 24.27 22.50
CA GLY A 25 21.97 25.05 23.70
C GLY A 25 21.05 26.25 23.42
N ARG A 26 21.29 27.01 22.35
CA ARG A 26 20.42 28.14 21.96
C ARG A 26 19.05 27.69 21.46
N ASN A 27 18.95 26.64 20.66
CA ASN A 27 17.68 26.18 20.10
C ASN A 27 16.86 25.31 21.08
N LEU A 28 17.50 24.53 21.94
CA LEU A 28 16.84 23.83 23.05
C LEU A 28 16.35 24.83 24.11
N TYR A 29 17.12 25.88 24.42
CA TYR A 29 16.72 26.90 25.40
C TYR A 29 15.63 27.86 24.88
N ILE A 30 15.62 28.20 23.59
CA ILE A 30 14.49 28.92 22.95
C ILE A 30 13.29 27.98 22.78
N GLY A 31 13.54 26.68 22.60
CA GLY A 31 12.54 25.63 22.63
C GLY A 31 11.76 25.64 23.94
N THR A 32 12.39 25.39 25.09
CA THR A 32 11.67 25.13 26.36
C THR A 32 10.64 26.20 26.77
N LYS A 33 10.73 27.46 26.33
CA LYS A 33 9.69 28.49 26.54
C LYS A 33 8.53 28.47 25.53
N LYS A 34 8.73 27.98 24.30
CA LYS A 34 7.66 27.75 23.31
C LYS A 34 7.01 26.36 23.41
N TRP A 35 7.60 25.45 24.18
CA TRP A 35 7.14 24.05 24.29
C TRP A 35 5.78 23.89 25.00
N ARG A 36 5.28 24.92 25.70
CA ARG A 36 3.91 24.89 26.26
C ARG A 36 2.78 25.03 25.23
N TYR A 37 3.10 25.33 23.96
CA TYR A 37 2.11 25.54 22.90
C TYR A 37 2.24 24.58 21.71
N ALA A 38 3.15 23.60 21.75
CA ALA A 38 3.49 22.76 20.59
C ALA A 38 3.04 21.29 20.71
N SER A 39 2.18 20.94 21.66
CA SER A 39 1.68 19.58 21.91
C SER A 39 0.53 19.15 20.96
N ALA A 40 0.57 19.57 19.70
CA ALA A 40 -0.41 19.23 18.64
C ALA A 40 0.29 18.80 17.33
N LEU A 41 1.49 18.22 17.44
CA LEU A 41 2.43 18.13 16.32
C LEU A 41 2.18 16.98 15.34
N GLU A 42 1.39 15.98 15.69
CA GLU A 42 1.13 14.85 14.78
C GLU A 42 -0.17 14.90 14.02
N LEU A 43 -1.17 15.59 14.56
CA LEU A 43 -2.26 16.05 13.71
C LEU A 43 -1.75 17.08 12.73
N GLY A 44 -0.82 17.92 13.17
CA GLY A 44 -0.04 18.80 12.31
C GLY A 44 0.75 18.09 11.20
N PHE A 45 1.15 16.81 11.34
CA PHE A 45 1.90 16.09 10.30
C PHE A 45 1.07 15.94 9.02
N MET A 46 -0.17 15.47 9.14
CA MET A 46 -1.09 15.35 8.02
C MET A 46 -1.83 16.68 7.74
N ASP A 47 -2.27 17.40 8.78
CA ASP A 47 -3.05 18.64 8.62
C ASP A 47 -2.24 19.77 7.97
N ARG A 48 -0.96 19.97 8.31
CA ARG A 48 -0.13 21.03 7.69
C ARG A 48 0.40 20.61 6.33
N TRP A 49 0.60 19.32 6.08
CA TRP A 49 0.89 18.79 4.74
C TRP A 49 -0.29 19.03 3.80
N TYR A 50 -1.50 18.63 4.20
CA TYR A 50 -2.71 18.78 3.38
C TYR A 50 -3.25 20.21 3.30
N ALA A 51 -3.10 21.03 4.36
CA ALA A 51 -3.47 22.44 4.31
C ALA A 51 -2.42 23.32 3.59
N GLY A 52 -1.14 22.93 3.65
CA GLY A 52 -0.02 23.64 3.01
C GLY A 52 0.20 23.25 1.55
N SER A 53 -0.11 22.01 1.15
CA SER A 53 -0.26 21.65 -0.25
C SER A 53 -1.54 22.31 -0.75
N HIS A 54 -1.47 23.26 -1.67
CA HIS A 54 -2.64 23.97 -2.23
C HIS A 54 -3.63 23.06 -2.98
N ASP A 55 -3.46 21.74 -2.92
CA ASP A 55 -4.30 20.77 -3.61
C ASP A 55 -4.86 19.75 -2.62
N ALA A 56 -6.03 20.07 -2.05
CA ALA A 56 -6.83 19.15 -1.23
C ALA A 56 -7.14 17.81 -1.95
N ARG A 57 -6.86 17.73 -3.26
CA ARG A 57 -6.94 16.52 -4.11
C ARG A 57 -5.85 15.48 -3.83
N ASN A 58 -4.81 15.78 -3.06
CA ASN A 58 -3.73 14.83 -2.76
C ASN A 58 -3.95 14.00 -1.49
N VAL A 59 -5.14 14.06 -0.90
CA VAL A 59 -5.48 13.37 0.34
C VAL A 59 -5.38 11.85 0.18
N VAL A 60 -4.55 11.21 1.02
CA VAL A 60 -4.40 9.76 1.01
C VAL A 60 -5.60 9.19 1.76
N ALA A 61 -6.52 8.63 0.98
CA ALA A 61 -7.62 7.82 1.49
C ALA A 61 -7.26 6.35 1.34
N PHE A 62 -7.85 5.53 2.19
CA PHE A 62 -7.89 4.10 1.96
C PHE A 62 -9.30 3.59 2.16
N GLY A 63 -9.56 2.43 1.56
CA GLY A 63 -10.84 1.77 1.50
C GLY A 63 -10.77 0.35 2.04
N LEU A 64 -11.82 -0.06 2.75
CA LEU A 64 -12.16 -1.47 2.91
C LEU A 64 -13.41 -1.75 2.07
N CYS A 65 -13.30 -2.65 1.10
CA CYS A 65 -14.46 -3.13 0.34
C CYS A 65 -14.96 -4.42 1.00
N LEU A 66 -16.12 -4.34 1.64
CA LEU A 66 -16.76 -5.44 2.35
C LEU A 66 -17.78 -6.08 1.42
N HIS A 67 -17.52 -7.29 0.95
CA HIS A 67 -18.42 -8.02 0.06
C HIS A 67 -19.40 -8.84 0.90
N LEU A 68 -20.67 -8.45 0.86
CA LEU A 68 -21.72 -8.99 1.71
C LEU A 68 -22.72 -9.78 0.87
N GLN A 69 -23.22 -10.87 1.44
CA GLN A 69 -24.40 -11.57 0.96
C GLN A 69 -25.54 -11.43 1.96
N THR A 70 -26.69 -10.94 1.53
CA THR A 70 -27.90 -10.89 2.35
C THR A 70 -28.61 -12.24 2.35
N ARG A 71 -29.19 -12.61 3.50
CA ARG A 71 -30.01 -13.83 3.61
C ARG A 71 -31.38 -13.67 2.95
N LYS A 72 -31.93 -12.46 2.99
CA LYS A 72 -33.19 -12.07 2.33
C LYS A 72 -32.90 -11.12 1.18
N HIS A 73 -33.75 -11.13 0.14
CA HIS A 73 -33.68 -10.12 -0.91
C HIS A 73 -34.10 -8.76 -0.37
N ILE A 74 -33.26 -7.74 -0.56
CA ILE A 74 -33.54 -6.36 -0.18
C ILE A 74 -33.43 -5.51 -1.44
N HIS A 75 -34.58 -5.18 -2.03
CA HIS A 75 -34.65 -4.40 -3.27
C HIS A 75 -34.66 -2.89 -3.03
N ASP A 76 -35.07 -2.46 -1.86
CA ASP A 76 -35.30 -1.04 -1.57
C ASP A 76 -34.01 -0.34 -1.14
N ASP A 77 -33.60 0.69 -1.92
CA ASP A 77 -32.45 1.52 -1.60
C ASP A 77 -32.68 2.34 -0.32
N GLN A 78 -33.92 2.69 0.01
CA GLN A 78 -34.23 3.41 1.25
C GLN A 78 -33.95 2.55 2.48
N VAL A 79 -34.21 1.23 2.40
CA VAL A 79 -33.91 0.29 3.49
C VAL A 79 -32.40 0.23 3.72
N TRP A 80 -31.61 0.11 2.65
CA TRP A 80 -30.15 0.13 2.75
C TRP A 80 -29.61 1.46 3.27
N HIS A 81 -30.13 2.58 2.77
CA HIS A 81 -29.72 3.91 3.22
C HIS A 81 -29.96 4.09 4.71
N LYS A 82 -31.18 3.77 5.17
CA LYS A 82 -31.56 3.86 6.58
C LYS A 82 -30.65 2.97 7.44
N ALA A 83 -30.42 1.72 7.03
CA ALA A 83 -29.60 0.78 7.79
C ALA A 83 -28.13 1.21 7.87
N LEU A 84 -27.55 1.69 6.76
CA LEU A 84 -26.18 2.24 6.73
C LEU A 84 -26.08 3.50 7.61
N GLN A 85 -27.10 4.37 7.58
CA GLN A 85 -27.15 5.57 8.41
C GLN A 85 -27.21 5.23 9.89
N GLN A 86 -28.06 4.29 10.29
CA GLN A 86 -28.14 3.80 11.66
C GLN A 86 -26.81 3.17 12.11
N ALA A 87 -26.19 2.36 11.25
CA ALA A 87 -24.92 1.72 11.55
C ALA A 87 -23.75 2.71 11.70
N LEU A 88 -23.68 3.71 10.80
CA LEU A 88 -22.68 4.77 10.86
C LEU A 88 -22.88 5.65 12.09
N MET A 89 -24.12 6.02 12.43
CA MET A 89 -24.42 6.80 13.63
C MET A 89 -24.02 6.07 14.91
N ALA A 90 -24.26 4.76 15.00
CA ALA A 90 -23.78 3.94 16.11
C ALA A 90 -22.25 3.98 16.19
N CYS A 91 -21.54 3.82 15.06
CA CYS A 91 -20.08 3.93 15.04
C CYS A 91 -19.60 5.34 15.43
N LEU A 92 -20.25 6.41 14.98
CA LEU A 92 -19.91 7.80 15.34
C LEU A 92 -20.09 8.05 16.84
N ALA A 93 -21.11 7.46 17.45
CA ALA A 93 -21.33 7.55 18.89
C ALA A 93 -20.20 6.86 19.67
N GLU A 94 -19.71 5.73 19.17
CA GLU A 94 -18.67 4.93 19.82
C GLU A 94 -17.27 5.48 19.59
N PHE A 95 -16.96 5.99 18.40
CA PHE A 95 -15.62 6.35 17.97
C PHE A 95 -15.48 7.88 17.77
N PRO A 96 -15.00 8.62 18.78
CA PRO A 96 -14.97 10.08 18.75
C PRO A 96 -14.20 10.69 17.57
N LEU A 97 -13.13 10.04 17.12
CA LEU A 97 -12.30 10.53 16.00
C LEU A 97 -13.04 10.53 14.67
N LEU A 98 -14.08 9.70 14.50
CA LEU A 98 -14.93 9.75 13.31
C LEU A 98 -15.78 11.03 13.27
N ARG A 99 -16.02 11.68 14.42
CA ARG A 99 -16.83 12.91 14.54
C ARG A 99 -16.01 14.19 14.32
N CYS A 100 -14.74 14.04 13.97
CA CYS A 100 -13.82 15.14 13.81
C CYS A 100 -13.68 15.54 12.34
N SER A 101 -13.57 16.84 12.11
CA SER A 101 -13.26 17.45 10.81
C SER A 101 -11.92 18.20 10.88
N PHE A 102 -11.41 18.63 9.72
CA PHE A 102 -10.21 19.45 9.63
C PHE A 102 -10.59 20.92 9.57
N ALA A 103 -10.64 21.61 10.71
CA ALA A 103 -10.87 23.05 10.68
C ALA A 103 -9.67 23.81 10.09
N ARG A 104 -9.93 24.61 9.07
CA ARG A 104 -8.99 25.62 8.58
C ARG A 104 -9.12 26.89 9.40
N ASP A 105 -8.17 27.13 10.31
CA ASP A 105 -8.03 28.47 10.90
C ASP A 105 -7.30 29.39 9.92
N ALA A 106 -8.00 30.43 9.42
CA ALA A 106 -7.43 31.43 8.52
C ALA A 106 -6.28 32.24 9.16
N ALA A 107 -6.13 32.21 10.50
CA ALA A 107 -5.19 33.02 11.26
C ALA A 107 -3.85 32.36 11.63
N ARG A 108 -3.45 31.26 10.95
CA ARG A 108 -2.08 30.67 10.89
C ARG A 108 -1.74 29.44 11.73
N GLU A 109 -2.67 28.84 12.46
CA GLU A 109 -2.39 27.52 13.06
C GLU A 109 -3.55 26.55 12.77
N PRO A 110 -3.36 25.52 11.93
CA PRO A 110 -4.39 24.51 11.75
C PRO A 110 -4.68 23.88 13.10
N ARG A 111 -5.93 24.00 13.56
CA ARG A 111 -6.37 23.31 14.76
C ARG A 111 -6.50 21.83 14.45
N ALA A 112 -5.90 21.04 15.33
CA ALA A 112 -6.15 19.61 15.44
C ALA A 112 -7.66 19.38 15.62
N PHE A 113 -8.25 18.55 14.75
CA PHE A 113 -9.59 17.98 14.82
C PHE A 113 -10.68 18.80 15.54
N THR A 114 -11.59 19.40 14.79
CA THR A 114 -12.79 20.03 15.36
C THR A 114 -13.96 19.05 15.39
N PRO A 115 -14.69 18.94 16.52
CA PRO A 115 -15.95 18.21 16.53
C PRO A 115 -16.94 18.81 15.53
N LEU A 116 -17.63 17.95 14.78
CA LEU A 116 -18.71 18.38 13.88
C LEU A 116 -19.97 18.77 14.69
N PRO A 117 -20.60 19.92 14.38
CA PRO A 117 -21.73 20.43 15.16
C PRO A 117 -23.06 19.69 14.89
N ASP A 118 -23.25 19.12 13.70
CA ASP A 118 -24.49 18.43 13.29
C ASP A 118 -24.19 17.02 12.74
N LEU A 119 -24.04 16.06 13.65
CA LEU A 119 -23.66 14.69 13.31
C LEU A 119 -24.71 13.94 12.47
N PRO A 120 -26.03 14.03 12.74
CA PRO A 120 -27.03 13.35 11.92
C PRO A 120 -26.99 13.78 10.45
N THR A 121 -26.89 15.09 10.19
CA THR A 121 -26.80 15.62 8.82
C THR A 121 -25.49 15.17 8.17
N ALA A 122 -24.37 15.31 8.88
CA ALA A 122 -23.07 14.89 8.35
C ALA A 122 -23.02 13.38 8.03
N ALA A 123 -23.63 12.53 8.86
CA ALA A 123 -23.72 11.09 8.63
C ALA A 123 -24.59 10.74 7.42
N HIS A 124 -25.68 11.48 7.20
CA HIS A 124 -26.52 11.31 6.01
C HIS A 124 -25.75 11.68 4.72
N GLU A 125 -25.00 12.78 4.75
CA GLU A 125 -24.19 13.25 3.62
C GLU A 125 -22.97 12.36 3.34
N ALA A 126 -22.55 11.53 4.29
CA ALA A 126 -21.43 10.60 4.14
C ALA A 126 -21.83 9.24 3.53
N ILE A 127 -23.10 9.05 3.15
CA ILE A 127 -23.62 7.79 2.60
C ILE A 127 -24.02 7.98 1.14
N PHE A 128 -23.47 7.12 0.28
CA PHE A 128 -23.70 7.17 -1.16
C PHE A 128 -24.15 5.80 -1.67
N ILE A 129 -25.31 5.74 -2.31
CA ILE A 129 -25.82 4.52 -2.95
C ILE A 129 -25.62 4.63 -4.46
N HIS A 130 -24.86 3.69 -5.03
CA HIS A 130 -24.60 3.63 -6.46
C HIS A 130 -25.64 2.73 -7.13
N ALA A 131 -26.70 3.36 -7.66
CA ALA A 131 -27.80 2.67 -8.32
C ALA A 131 -27.33 1.85 -9.54
N LEU A 132 -28.01 0.74 -9.78
CA LEU A 132 -27.88 -0.01 -11.03
C LEU A 132 -28.60 0.77 -12.13
N PRO A 133 -28.02 0.95 -13.34
CA PRO A 133 -28.81 1.39 -14.48
C PRO A 133 -29.94 0.37 -14.71
N GLU A 134 -31.16 0.86 -14.91
CA GLU A 134 -32.42 0.06 -14.93
C GLU A 134 -32.50 -1.00 -16.05
N THR A 135 -31.47 -1.12 -16.89
CA THR A 135 -31.38 -2.14 -17.93
C THR A 135 -31.27 -3.54 -17.31
N ARG A 136 -32.41 -4.21 -17.18
CA ARG A 136 -32.52 -5.63 -16.83
C ARG A 136 -31.72 -6.47 -17.82
N VAL A 137 -30.59 -7.01 -17.38
CA VAL A 137 -29.83 -8.00 -18.15
C VAL A 137 -30.55 -9.35 -18.03
N SER A 138 -30.63 -10.05 -19.15
CA SER A 138 -31.25 -11.38 -19.25
C SER A 138 -30.41 -12.41 -18.46
N PRO A 139 -31.02 -13.34 -17.70
CA PRO A 139 -30.34 -14.24 -16.74
C PRO A 139 -29.49 -15.37 -17.37
N ALA A 140 -28.87 -15.16 -18.53
CA ALA A 140 -28.15 -16.21 -19.27
C ALA A 140 -26.62 -15.97 -19.38
N GLN A 141 -26.02 -15.04 -18.61
CA GLN A 141 -24.62 -14.61 -18.78
C GLN A 141 -23.83 -14.50 -17.46
N ASP A 142 -24.02 -15.43 -16.53
CA ASP A 142 -23.44 -15.42 -15.17
C ASP A 142 -21.91 -15.16 -15.08
N SER A 143 -21.11 -15.60 -16.06
CA SER A 143 -19.65 -15.39 -16.03
C SER A 143 -19.22 -13.99 -16.50
N ALA A 144 -19.90 -13.44 -17.50
CA ALA A 144 -19.60 -12.10 -18.01
C ALA A 144 -20.01 -11.02 -16.99
N ASP A 145 -21.08 -11.28 -16.25
CA ASP A 145 -21.60 -10.34 -15.24
C ASP A 145 -20.66 -10.21 -14.02
N ALA A 146 -19.93 -11.28 -13.67
CA ALA A 146 -18.97 -11.25 -12.54
C ALA A 146 -17.76 -10.36 -12.84
N ASP A 147 -17.26 -10.40 -14.08
CA ASP A 147 -16.18 -9.53 -14.54
C ASP A 147 -16.64 -8.07 -14.60
N ASP A 148 -17.89 -7.81 -14.99
CA ASP A 148 -18.50 -6.48 -14.99
C ASP A 148 -18.66 -5.90 -13.57
N ASP A 149 -19.12 -6.69 -12.58
CA ASP A 149 -19.20 -6.23 -11.18
C ASP A 149 -17.81 -5.89 -10.61
N ALA A 150 -16.77 -6.67 -10.96
CA ALA A 150 -15.39 -6.38 -10.59
C ALA A 150 -14.87 -5.09 -11.25
N GLN A 151 -15.17 -4.90 -12.54
CA GLN A 151 -14.82 -3.67 -13.26
C GLN A 151 -15.50 -2.45 -12.64
N ARG A 152 -16.80 -2.53 -12.34
CA ARG A 152 -17.56 -1.44 -11.69
C ARG A 152 -17.01 -1.08 -10.32
N LEU A 153 -16.57 -2.08 -9.55
CA LEU A 153 -15.89 -1.82 -8.27
C LEU A 153 -14.57 -1.10 -8.48
N ASN A 154 -13.76 -1.53 -9.45
CA ASN A 154 -12.49 -0.86 -9.76
C ASN A 154 -12.72 0.59 -10.21
N GLU A 155 -13.73 0.84 -11.06
CA GLU A 155 -14.11 2.19 -11.51
C GLU A 155 -14.61 3.06 -10.34
N LEU A 156 -15.41 2.48 -9.44
CA LEU A 156 -15.84 3.16 -8.22
C LEU A 156 -14.62 3.53 -7.36
N VAL A 157 -13.75 2.58 -7.05
CA VAL A 157 -12.55 2.80 -6.26
C VAL A 157 -11.63 3.86 -6.89
N ASP A 158 -11.41 3.80 -8.20
CA ASP A 158 -10.59 4.77 -8.93
C ASP A 158 -11.16 6.19 -8.81
N ARG A 159 -12.48 6.34 -8.91
CA ARG A 159 -13.18 7.61 -8.69
C ARG A 159 -13.09 8.07 -7.24
N LEU A 160 -13.35 7.18 -6.28
CA LEU A 160 -13.28 7.50 -4.85
C LEU A 160 -11.89 7.95 -4.42
N ASN A 161 -10.83 7.39 -5.02
CA ASN A 161 -9.46 7.78 -4.77
C ASN A 161 -9.09 9.15 -5.38
N GLN A 162 -9.93 9.72 -6.26
CA GLN A 162 -9.78 11.05 -6.83
C GLN A 162 -10.64 12.10 -6.10
N GLU A 163 -11.67 11.66 -5.40
CA GLU A 163 -12.56 12.52 -4.64
C GLU A 163 -11.90 12.96 -3.32
N PRO A 164 -11.56 14.25 -3.16
CA PRO A 164 -10.98 14.73 -1.91
C PRO A 164 -12.00 14.69 -0.79
N PHE A 165 -11.53 14.50 0.45
CA PHE A 165 -12.34 14.81 1.61
C PHE A 165 -12.50 16.33 1.74
N LEU A 166 -13.71 16.77 2.05
CA LEU A 166 -13.95 18.18 2.35
C LEU A 166 -13.47 18.46 3.79
N PRO A 167 -12.80 19.60 4.05
CA PRO A 167 -12.30 19.94 5.38
C PRO A 167 -13.38 19.92 6.45
N ASP A 168 -14.59 20.38 6.12
CA ASP A 168 -15.71 20.53 7.04
C ASP A 168 -16.68 19.32 7.04
N ALA A 169 -16.31 18.21 6.40
CA ALA A 169 -17.12 17.00 6.33
C ALA A 169 -16.58 15.88 7.24
N LEU A 170 -17.35 14.79 7.35
CA LEU A 170 -16.85 13.55 7.95
C LEU A 170 -15.66 13.01 7.16
N GLN A 171 -14.63 12.59 7.90
CA GLN A 171 -13.41 12.01 7.35
C GLN A 171 -13.54 10.50 7.09
N CYS A 172 -14.78 10.01 7.04
CA CYS A 172 -15.18 8.64 6.77
C CYS A 172 -16.46 8.67 5.92
N GLN A 173 -16.51 7.87 4.85
CA GLN A 173 -17.62 7.78 3.91
C GLN A 173 -17.99 6.31 3.66
N LEU A 174 -19.28 6.04 3.43
CA LEU A 174 -19.80 4.72 3.09
C LEU A 174 -20.40 4.77 1.68
N HIS A 175 -19.97 3.84 0.82
CA HIS A 175 -20.53 3.68 -0.50
C HIS A 175 -21.10 2.28 -0.68
N LEU A 176 -22.34 2.17 -1.16
CA LEU A 176 -22.99 0.89 -1.45
C LEU A 176 -22.99 0.64 -2.96
N LEU A 177 -22.46 -0.52 -3.37
CA LEU A 177 -22.51 -1.01 -4.74
C LEU A 177 -23.29 -2.33 -4.77
N ARG A 178 -24.39 -2.38 -5.53
CA ARG A 178 -25.15 -3.62 -5.75
C ARG A 178 -24.55 -4.44 -6.89
N SER A 179 -24.49 -5.76 -6.69
CA SER A 179 -24.12 -6.72 -7.73
C SER A 179 -25.22 -6.80 -8.80
N ARG A 180 -24.81 -6.90 -10.07
CA ARG A 180 -25.70 -7.20 -11.20
C ARG A 180 -26.07 -8.68 -11.26
N CYS A 181 -25.14 -9.54 -10.90
CA CYS A 181 -25.30 -10.99 -10.92
C CYS A 181 -26.28 -11.49 -9.84
N SER A 182 -26.40 -10.74 -8.75
CA SER A 182 -27.11 -11.21 -7.57
C SER A 182 -27.80 -10.09 -6.80
N ASN A 183 -29.13 -10.17 -6.72
CA ASN A 183 -29.96 -9.34 -5.85
C ASN A 183 -29.74 -9.58 -4.35
N ARG A 184 -28.77 -10.42 -3.97
CA ARG A 184 -28.37 -10.65 -2.58
C ARG A 184 -26.94 -10.22 -2.31
N THR A 185 -26.17 -9.86 -3.33
CA THR A 185 -24.76 -9.50 -3.15
C THR A 185 -24.60 -8.01 -3.25
N VAL A 186 -23.97 -7.43 -2.24
CA VAL A 186 -23.64 -6.01 -2.20
C VAL A 186 -22.20 -5.83 -1.76
N THR A 187 -21.57 -4.75 -2.19
CA THR A 187 -20.27 -4.33 -1.70
C THR A 187 -20.42 -3.01 -0.97
N VAL A 188 -20.04 -2.98 0.31
CA VAL A 188 -19.96 -1.74 1.09
C VAL A 188 -18.50 -1.29 1.09
N VAL A 189 -18.23 -0.12 0.52
CA VAL A 189 -16.91 0.50 0.53
C VAL A 189 -16.85 1.51 1.66
N LEU A 190 -16.03 1.21 2.66
CA LEU A 190 -15.70 2.10 3.77
C LEU A 190 -14.44 2.88 3.41
N LYS A 191 -14.60 4.16 3.04
CA LYS A 191 -13.50 5.06 2.70
C LYS A 191 -13.15 5.92 3.91
N ILE A 192 -11.90 5.92 4.33
CA ILE A 192 -11.43 6.63 5.52
C ILE A 192 -10.19 7.47 5.19
N HIS A 193 -10.14 8.68 5.74
CA HIS A 193 -8.98 9.55 5.66
C HIS A 193 -7.84 9.02 6.54
N HIS A 194 -6.62 8.90 6.01
CA HIS A 194 -5.48 8.32 6.75
C HIS A 194 -5.10 9.08 8.04
N ALA A 195 -5.43 10.36 8.16
CA ALA A 195 -5.15 11.10 9.38
C ALA A 195 -5.97 10.65 10.61
N ILE A 196 -7.17 10.07 10.42
CA ILE A 196 -8.01 9.61 11.55
C ILE A 196 -7.84 8.11 11.84
N ALA A 197 -7.34 7.32 10.88
CA ALA A 197 -7.12 5.89 11.07
C ALA A 197 -5.98 5.37 10.19
N ASP A 198 -5.25 4.37 10.68
CA ASP A 198 -4.50 3.47 9.81
C ASP A 198 -5.34 2.25 9.41
N GLY A 199 -4.77 1.36 8.60
CA GLY A 199 -5.46 0.15 8.17
C GLY A 199 -5.88 -0.76 9.33
N ILE A 200 -5.11 -0.82 10.42
CA ILE A 200 -5.50 -1.58 11.62
C ILE A 200 -6.73 -0.95 12.28
N GLY A 201 -6.74 0.38 12.44
CA GLY A 201 -7.89 1.12 12.97
C GLY A 201 -9.15 0.88 12.14
N ALA A 202 -9.05 0.93 10.82
CA ALA A 202 -10.20 0.63 9.97
C ALA A 202 -10.65 -0.83 10.07
N THR A 203 -9.73 -1.79 10.17
CA THR A 203 -10.10 -3.20 10.41
C THR A 203 -10.71 -3.42 11.79
N ALA A 204 -10.49 -2.51 12.74
CA ALA A 204 -11.17 -2.53 14.03
C ALA A 204 -12.57 -1.88 13.95
N LEU A 205 -12.76 -0.86 13.11
CA LEU A 205 -14.07 -0.27 12.84
C LEU A 205 -15.00 -1.23 12.09
N ALA A 206 -14.46 -1.99 11.12
CA ALA A 206 -15.26 -2.77 10.19
C ALA A 206 -16.14 -3.87 10.85
N PRO A 207 -15.66 -4.69 11.81
CA PRO A 207 -16.51 -5.63 12.54
C PRO A 207 -17.68 -4.95 13.23
N ARG A 208 -17.44 -3.78 13.82
CA ARG A 208 -18.48 -3.02 14.52
C ARG A 208 -19.51 -2.45 13.57
N LEU A 209 -19.06 -1.85 12.47
CA LEU A 209 -19.93 -1.36 11.40
C LEU A 209 -20.84 -2.48 10.88
N LEU A 210 -20.27 -3.66 10.61
CA LEU A 210 -21.01 -4.79 10.09
C LEU A 210 -22.01 -5.36 11.11
N GLN A 211 -21.65 -5.38 12.41
CA GLN A 211 -22.58 -5.78 13.47
C GLN A 211 -23.78 -4.82 13.55
N CYS A 212 -23.52 -3.50 13.55
CA CYS A 212 -24.59 -2.50 13.59
C CYS A 212 -25.46 -2.57 12.32
N LEU A 213 -24.85 -2.83 11.17
CA LEU A 213 -25.57 -3.01 9.91
C LEU A 213 -26.46 -4.26 9.93
N ASP A 214 -25.96 -5.38 10.45
CA ASP A 214 -26.75 -6.61 10.61
C ASP A 214 -27.97 -6.39 11.52
N GLN A 215 -27.77 -5.69 12.65
CA GLN A 215 -28.84 -5.32 13.58
C GLN A 215 -29.87 -4.38 12.93
N ALA A 216 -29.41 -3.33 12.25
CA ALA A 216 -30.29 -2.37 11.59
C ALA A 216 -31.12 -3.02 10.46
N LEU A 217 -30.56 -3.98 9.73
CA LEU A 217 -31.29 -4.73 8.72
C LEU A 217 -32.27 -5.75 9.32
N ALA A 218 -31.93 -6.35 10.47
CA ALA A 218 -32.82 -7.27 11.18
C ALA A 218 -33.97 -6.55 11.90
N HIS A 219 -33.72 -5.35 12.42
CA HIS A 219 -34.65 -4.56 13.23
C HIS A 219 -34.65 -3.08 12.78
N PRO A 220 -35.28 -2.75 11.62
CA PRO A 220 -35.18 -1.42 10.99
C PRO A 220 -35.68 -0.24 11.84
N ASP A 221 -36.51 -0.52 12.85
CA ASP A 221 -37.13 0.49 13.72
C ASP A 221 -36.37 0.67 15.04
N GLN A 222 -35.30 -0.07 15.27
CA GLN A 222 -34.46 0.03 16.45
C GLN A 222 -33.08 0.58 16.05
N LEU A 223 -32.57 1.53 16.84
CA LEU A 223 -31.17 1.92 16.70
C LEU A 223 -30.29 0.78 17.21
N PRO A 224 -29.19 0.46 16.52
CA PRO A 224 -28.20 -0.47 17.05
C PRO A 224 -27.74 0.00 18.43
N ASP A 225 -27.60 -0.94 19.37
CA ASP A 225 -27.02 -0.64 20.69
C ASP A 225 -25.68 0.04 20.47
N SER A 226 -25.38 1.12 21.19
CA SER A 226 -24.06 1.77 21.14
C SER A 226 -23.41 1.69 22.51
N VAL A 227 -22.15 1.29 22.56
CA VAL A 227 -21.35 1.27 23.79
C VAL A 227 -20.49 2.51 23.77
N ALA A 228 -20.87 3.54 24.54
CA ALA A 228 -20.06 4.73 24.68
C ALA A 228 -18.71 4.36 25.30
N HIS A 229 -17.68 4.27 24.46
CA HIS A 229 -16.32 4.11 24.91
C HIS A 229 -15.78 5.50 25.31
N THR A 230 -15.36 5.64 26.56
CA THR A 230 -14.57 6.79 27.00
C THR A 230 -13.17 6.69 26.39
N TYR A 231 -13.02 7.19 25.16
CA TYR A 231 -11.73 7.28 24.50
C TYR A 231 -10.93 8.47 25.09
N GLU A 232 -9.98 8.19 25.98
CA GLU A 232 -8.94 9.15 26.38
C GLU A 232 -7.89 9.39 25.25
N GLU A 233 -7.92 8.57 24.19
CA GLU A 233 -6.91 8.51 23.11
C GLU A 233 -6.75 9.80 22.30
N LEU A 234 -7.75 10.69 22.32
CA LEU A 234 -7.70 11.99 21.62
C LEU A 234 -6.70 12.97 22.25
N SER A 235 -6.23 12.73 23.47
CA SER A 235 -5.53 13.75 24.26
C SER A 235 -3.99 13.68 24.20
N MET A 236 -3.40 12.53 23.84
CA MET A 236 -1.94 12.36 23.88
C MET A 236 -1.30 12.47 22.48
N PRO A 237 -0.33 13.37 22.26
CA PRO A 237 0.47 13.38 21.02
C PRO A 237 1.25 12.05 20.85
N MET A 238 1.40 11.43 19.66
CA MET A 238 2.14 10.14 19.60
C MET A 238 3.61 10.36 19.90
N GLU A 239 4.20 11.55 19.73
CA GLU A 239 5.58 11.75 20.17
C GLU A 239 5.72 11.56 21.70
N THR A 240 4.63 11.76 22.44
CA THR A 240 4.54 11.47 23.87
C THR A 240 4.15 10.02 24.12
N ALA A 241 3.26 9.45 23.29
CA ALA A 241 2.87 8.05 23.43
C ALA A 241 3.99 7.09 23.02
N LEU A 242 4.81 7.41 22.03
CA LEU A 242 5.89 6.57 21.53
C LEU A 242 7.08 6.66 22.48
N ASP A 243 7.39 5.54 23.11
CA ASP A 243 8.56 5.41 23.99
C ASP A 243 9.85 5.15 23.16
N MET A 244 10.05 5.97 22.12
CA MET A 244 11.16 5.82 21.17
C MET A 244 11.80 7.18 20.92
N ARG A 245 12.75 7.52 21.80
CA ARG A 245 13.57 8.72 21.62
C ARG A 245 14.60 8.48 20.51
N PRO A 246 14.78 9.43 19.58
CA PRO A 246 15.86 9.34 18.61
C PRO A 246 17.20 9.39 19.31
N SER A 247 18.17 8.64 18.79
CA SER A 247 19.55 8.73 19.28
C SER A 247 20.16 10.09 18.91
N LEU A 248 21.09 10.58 19.73
CA LEU A 248 21.82 11.82 19.44
C LEU A 248 22.48 11.78 18.06
N HIS A 249 23.06 10.63 17.68
CA HIS A 249 23.64 10.42 16.36
C HIS A 249 22.63 10.63 15.23
N GLN A 250 21.41 10.08 15.36
CA GLN A 250 20.35 10.28 14.36
C GLN A 250 19.93 11.75 14.26
N VAL A 251 19.74 12.42 15.41
CA VAL A 251 19.42 13.86 15.43
C VAL A 251 20.50 14.66 14.71
N LEU A 252 21.77 14.45 15.06
CA LEU A 252 22.89 15.16 14.45
C LEU A 252 23.00 14.88 12.95
N THR A 253 22.80 13.63 12.53
CA THR A 253 22.86 13.22 11.12
C THR A 253 21.76 13.90 10.30
N GLU A 254 20.52 13.89 10.78
CA GLU A 254 19.41 14.53 10.06
C GLU A 254 19.53 16.05 10.03
N VAL A 255 20.01 16.67 11.12
CA VAL A 255 20.31 18.11 11.13
C VAL A 255 21.42 18.44 10.14
N LEU A 256 22.49 17.64 10.10
CA LEU A 256 23.58 17.82 9.14
C LEU A 256 23.07 17.73 7.71
N TYR A 257 22.24 16.73 7.38
CA TYR A 257 21.67 16.59 6.05
C TYR A 257 20.61 17.65 5.72
N ASP A 258 19.88 18.19 6.70
CA ASP A 258 18.96 19.31 6.47
C ASP A 258 19.72 20.60 6.09
N GLN A 259 20.85 20.85 6.75
CA GLN A 259 21.67 22.04 6.54
C GLN A 259 22.59 21.91 5.31
N TRP A 260 23.10 20.71 5.05
CA TRP A 260 23.97 20.41 3.90
C TRP A 260 23.44 19.19 3.13
N PRO A 261 22.40 19.36 2.30
CA PRO A 261 21.80 18.27 1.53
C PRO A 261 22.78 17.50 0.65
N ASN A 262 23.83 18.17 0.16
CA ASN A 262 24.87 17.56 -0.69
C ASN A 262 25.73 16.52 0.04
N LEU A 263 25.71 16.49 1.38
CA LEU A 263 26.40 15.45 2.16
C LEU A 263 25.58 14.16 2.25
N ARG A 264 24.29 14.21 1.93
CA ARG A 264 23.44 13.02 1.90
C ARG A 264 23.91 12.13 0.75
N PRO A 265 24.13 10.81 0.99
CA PRO A 265 24.45 9.89 -0.09
C PRO A 265 23.41 10.00 -1.20
N ALA A 266 23.87 10.10 -2.45
CA ALA A 266 22.97 10.11 -3.60
C ALA A 266 22.14 8.81 -3.60
N GLU A 267 20.83 8.92 -3.78
CA GLU A 267 19.96 7.75 -3.89
C GLU A 267 20.34 6.99 -5.16
N GLN A 268 20.86 5.77 -5.01
CA GLN A 268 21.31 4.92 -6.11
C GLN A 268 20.21 3.97 -6.61
N HIS A 269 18.97 4.17 -6.16
CA HIS A 269 17.84 3.28 -6.44
C HIS A 269 16.96 3.87 -7.53
N TRP A 270 16.32 3.01 -8.32
CA TRP A 270 15.34 3.45 -9.30
C TRP A 270 14.05 3.88 -8.61
N LEU A 271 13.67 5.15 -8.75
CA LEU A 271 12.48 5.76 -8.12
C LEU A 271 11.36 6.05 -9.13
N GLY A 272 11.33 5.27 -10.20
CA GLY A 272 10.43 5.43 -11.33
C GLY A 272 11.11 6.06 -12.55
N PRO A 273 10.39 6.19 -13.67
CA PRO A 273 10.87 6.86 -14.87
C PRO A 273 11.40 8.26 -14.53
N SER A 274 12.55 8.62 -15.10
CA SER A 274 13.18 9.94 -14.94
C SER A 274 12.46 11.04 -15.72
N ASP A 275 11.41 10.69 -16.47
CA ASP A 275 10.67 11.61 -17.31
C ASP A 275 10.20 12.84 -16.55
N ASP A 276 10.38 13.98 -17.22
CA ASP A 276 10.36 15.35 -16.71
C ASP A 276 9.23 15.59 -15.69
N PRO A 277 9.54 16.03 -14.44
CA PRO A 277 8.53 16.44 -13.45
C PRO A 277 7.52 17.47 -13.99
N ALA A 278 7.80 18.11 -15.13
CA ALA A 278 6.90 19.00 -15.86
C ALA A 278 5.75 18.31 -16.63
N ARG A 279 5.80 17.01 -16.95
CA ARG A 279 4.79 16.37 -17.83
C ARG A 279 3.41 16.20 -17.21
N ALA A 280 3.30 16.14 -15.90
CA ALA A 280 2.01 16.12 -15.22
C ALA A 280 2.11 16.80 -13.85
N GLY A 281 1.60 18.04 -13.78
CA GLY A 281 1.38 18.70 -12.49
C GLY A 281 0.56 17.80 -11.56
N HIS A 282 0.72 17.95 -10.24
CA HIS A 282 0.01 17.12 -9.24
C HIS A 282 -1.49 16.97 -9.54
N ALA A 283 -2.13 18.03 -10.06
CA ALA A 283 -3.55 18.04 -10.46
C ALA A 283 -3.94 17.05 -11.57
N GLN A 284 -3.00 16.56 -12.38
CA GLN A 284 -3.23 15.56 -13.43
C GLN A 284 -2.97 14.12 -12.94
N ARG A 285 -2.39 13.95 -11.75
CA ARG A 285 -2.07 12.63 -11.23
C ARG A 285 -3.35 11.90 -10.83
N ARG A 286 -3.49 10.64 -11.25
CA ARG A 286 -4.69 9.84 -11.00
C ARG A 286 -4.29 8.44 -10.52
N PRO A 287 -4.72 8.01 -9.33
CA PRO A 287 -4.49 6.64 -8.91
C PRO A 287 -5.20 5.67 -9.86
N ALA A 288 -4.62 4.48 -9.99
CA ALA A 288 -5.15 3.35 -10.72
C ALA A 288 -4.69 2.07 -10.02
N HIS A 289 -5.41 0.96 -10.22
CA HIS A 289 -5.09 -0.29 -9.55
C HIS A 289 -5.58 -1.53 -10.31
N THR A 290 -5.11 -2.68 -9.87
CA THR A 290 -5.64 -3.99 -10.20
C THR A 290 -5.74 -4.85 -8.94
N MET A 291 -6.73 -5.75 -8.90
CA MET A 291 -6.98 -6.64 -7.78
C MET A 291 -6.56 -8.06 -8.13
N LEU A 292 -5.70 -8.66 -7.31
CA LEU A 292 -5.31 -10.05 -7.36
C LEU A 292 -6.00 -10.78 -6.21
N ARG A 293 -6.68 -11.89 -6.50
CA ARG A 293 -7.41 -12.68 -5.50
C ARG A 293 -6.82 -14.08 -5.38
N PHE A 294 -6.63 -14.51 -4.14
CA PHE A 294 -6.14 -15.84 -3.79
C PHE A 294 -7.24 -16.56 -3.01
N THR A 295 -7.53 -17.78 -3.43
CA THR A 295 -8.44 -18.70 -2.75
C THR A 295 -7.91 -19.04 -1.35
N PRO A 296 -8.76 -19.50 -0.42
CA PRO A 296 -8.31 -19.96 0.90
C PRO A 296 -7.21 -21.03 0.82
N LEU A 297 -7.28 -21.91 -0.18
CA LEU A 297 -6.27 -22.94 -0.41
C LEU A 297 -4.92 -22.33 -0.80
N GLU A 298 -4.89 -21.42 -1.77
CA GLU A 298 -3.65 -20.74 -2.18
C GLU A 298 -3.06 -19.92 -1.03
N THR A 299 -3.90 -19.22 -0.26
CA THR A 299 -3.47 -18.49 0.95
C THR A 299 -2.82 -19.44 1.96
N ALA A 300 -3.44 -20.59 2.24
CA ALA A 300 -2.89 -21.59 3.15
C ALA A 300 -1.57 -22.16 2.63
N GLN A 301 -1.43 -22.36 1.31
CA GLN A 301 -0.18 -22.79 0.69
C GLN A 301 0.93 -21.73 0.83
N LEU A 302 0.62 -20.44 0.66
CA LEU A 302 1.57 -19.34 0.88
C LEU A 302 2.02 -19.27 2.34
N GLN A 303 1.10 -19.44 3.28
CA GLN A 303 1.43 -19.52 4.71
C GLN A 303 2.34 -20.72 5.02
N ALA A 304 2.03 -21.89 4.46
CA ALA A 304 2.84 -23.09 4.62
C ALA A 304 4.24 -22.89 4.02
N LEU A 305 4.33 -22.31 2.82
CA LEU A 305 5.59 -21.98 2.16
C LEU A 305 6.44 -21.04 3.04
N ALA A 306 5.84 -19.95 3.52
CA ALA A 306 6.54 -18.99 4.38
C ALA A 306 7.15 -19.68 5.61
N ARG A 307 6.38 -20.54 6.28
CA ARG A 307 6.87 -21.33 7.43
C ARG A 307 8.02 -22.25 7.04
N ARG A 308 7.89 -23.03 5.95
CA ARG A 308 8.96 -23.94 5.48
C ARG A 308 10.25 -23.21 5.13
N GLN A 309 10.13 -22.00 4.58
CA GLN A 309 11.27 -21.20 4.14
C GLN A 309 11.84 -20.29 5.23
N GLY A 310 11.35 -20.39 6.46
CA GLY A 310 11.81 -19.56 7.58
C GLY A 310 11.50 -18.08 7.38
N THR A 311 10.39 -17.75 6.68
CA THR A 311 9.97 -16.38 6.42
C THR A 311 8.52 -16.09 6.81
N THR A 312 7.99 -14.91 6.48
CA THR A 312 6.58 -14.54 6.65
C THR A 312 5.91 -14.36 5.30
N VAL A 313 4.58 -14.40 5.27
CA VAL A 313 3.82 -14.04 4.06
C VAL A 313 4.19 -12.62 3.62
N ASN A 314 4.36 -11.68 4.55
CA ASN A 314 4.85 -10.34 4.23
C ASN A 314 6.23 -10.34 3.54
N GLY A 315 7.18 -11.15 4.02
CA GLY A 315 8.49 -11.31 3.37
C GLY A 315 8.37 -11.86 1.94
N LEU A 316 7.50 -12.84 1.72
CA LEU A 316 7.20 -13.35 0.37
C LEU A 316 6.60 -12.25 -0.52
N MET A 317 5.65 -11.46 -0.01
CA MET A 317 5.06 -10.34 -0.77
C MET A 317 6.10 -9.28 -1.12
N MET A 318 6.95 -8.87 -0.16
CA MET A 318 8.01 -7.90 -0.41
C MET A 318 9.02 -8.42 -1.44
N SER A 319 9.37 -9.71 -1.40
CA SER A 319 10.24 -10.32 -2.40
C SER A 319 9.58 -10.36 -3.78
N ALA A 320 8.33 -10.79 -3.87
CA ALA A 320 7.61 -10.86 -5.13
C ALA A 320 7.46 -9.47 -5.77
N ALA A 321 7.16 -8.47 -4.93
CA ALA A 321 7.10 -7.07 -5.31
C ALA A 321 8.44 -6.56 -5.83
N ALA A 322 9.54 -6.82 -5.11
CA ALA A 322 10.87 -6.39 -5.52
C ALA A 322 11.28 -7.01 -6.86
N ILE A 323 11.02 -8.31 -7.05
CA ILE A 323 11.29 -9.04 -8.31
C ILE A 323 10.42 -8.51 -9.45
N ALA A 324 9.13 -8.27 -9.23
CA ALA A 324 8.25 -7.70 -10.26
C ALA A 324 8.72 -6.30 -10.69
N THR A 325 9.22 -5.50 -9.75
CA THR A 325 9.74 -4.16 -10.00
C THR A 325 10.99 -4.12 -10.87
N THR A 326 11.85 -5.15 -10.83
CA THR A 326 13.09 -5.15 -11.63
C THR A 326 12.82 -5.18 -13.14
N ALA A 327 11.63 -5.61 -13.57
CA ALA A 327 11.23 -5.58 -14.97
C ALA A 327 11.17 -4.15 -15.55
N PHE A 328 11.00 -3.14 -14.68
CA PHE A 328 10.91 -1.73 -15.03
C PHE A 328 12.15 -0.94 -14.62
N ALA A 329 12.90 -1.42 -13.62
CA ALA A 329 14.11 -0.75 -13.15
C ALA A 329 15.27 -1.01 -14.15
N PRO A 330 15.94 0.05 -14.66
CA PRO A 330 17.07 -0.12 -15.55
C PRO A 330 18.18 -0.88 -14.84
N SER A 331 18.77 -1.86 -15.55
CA SER A 331 19.94 -2.58 -15.04
C SER A 331 21.14 -1.65 -14.99
N THR A 332 21.97 -1.77 -13.95
CA THR A 332 23.22 -0.99 -13.91
C THR A 332 24.18 -1.49 -14.99
N LYS A 333 24.90 -0.57 -15.66
CA LYS A 333 25.82 -0.85 -16.78
C LYS A 333 26.94 -1.87 -16.46
N LEU A 334 27.18 -2.17 -15.18
CA LEU A 334 28.29 -3.00 -14.69
C LEU A 334 27.88 -4.41 -14.27
N GLY A 335 26.61 -4.79 -14.42
CA GLY A 335 26.16 -6.13 -14.10
C GLY A 335 24.67 -6.10 -13.81
N HIS A 336 24.00 -7.16 -14.25
CA HIS A 336 22.70 -7.72 -13.89
C HIS A 336 22.20 -7.44 -12.46
N HIS A 337 22.09 -6.17 -12.11
CA HIS A 337 21.80 -5.64 -10.79
C HIS A 337 20.73 -4.58 -10.93
N HIS A 338 19.67 -4.73 -10.16
CA HIS A 338 18.53 -3.81 -10.15
C HIS A 338 18.41 -3.19 -8.76
N PRO A 339 18.93 -1.96 -8.56
CA PRO A 339 18.81 -1.28 -7.28
C PRO A 339 17.39 -0.74 -7.14
N VAL A 340 16.64 -1.31 -6.20
CA VAL A 340 15.26 -0.95 -5.87
C VAL A 340 15.17 -0.58 -4.39
N GLN A 341 14.24 0.31 -4.05
CA GLN A 341 13.94 0.70 -2.67
C GLN A 341 12.55 0.15 -2.32
N ILE A 342 12.50 -0.83 -1.42
CA ILE A 342 11.24 -1.43 -0.96
C ILE A 342 10.85 -0.82 0.37
N SER A 343 9.66 -0.25 0.47
CA SER A 343 9.09 0.18 1.75
C SER A 343 8.08 -0.82 2.29
N CYS A 344 8.06 -0.96 3.60
CA CYS A 344 7.04 -1.71 4.32
C CYS A 344 6.45 -0.82 5.41
N VAL A 345 5.13 -0.90 5.59
CA VAL A 345 4.46 -0.24 6.72
C VAL A 345 4.74 -1.02 8.00
N ALA A 346 5.12 -0.31 9.06
CA ALA A 346 5.37 -0.84 10.39
C ALA A 346 4.29 -0.35 11.36
N ASN A 347 3.69 -1.30 12.11
CA ASN A 347 2.76 -0.98 13.19
C ASN A 347 3.53 -0.45 14.41
N LEU A 348 3.21 0.77 14.84
CA LEU A 348 3.85 1.42 15.97
C LEU A 348 3.16 1.17 17.31
N ARG A 349 1.93 0.63 17.34
CA ARG A 349 1.17 0.39 18.59
C ARG A 349 1.98 -0.33 19.69
N PRO A 350 2.80 -1.37 19.40
CA PRO A 350 3.59 -2.04 20.44
C PRO A 350 4.59 -1.14 21.18
N PHE A 351 4.99 -0.03 20.56
CA PHE A 351 5.97 0.92 21.08
C PHE A 351 5.31 2.11 21.80
N CYS A 352 3.98 2.17 21.83
CA CYS A 352 3.25 3.21 22.53
C CYS A 352 3.09 2.90 24.03
N ARG A 353 2.98 3.94 24.86
CA ARG A 353 2.78 3.91 26.31
C ARG A 353 1.70 4.94 26.70
N PRO A 354 0.52 4.49 27.17
CA PRO A 354 0.07 3.08 27.20
C PRO A 354 -0.03 2.49 25.78
N ILE A 355 0.00 1.16 25.68
CA ILE A 355 -0.23 0.47 24.39
C ILE A 355 -1.71 0.69 24.01
N PRO A 356 -2.00 1.28 22.82
CA PRO A 356 -3.35 1.50 22.37
C PRO A 356 -4.12 0.20 22.28
N THR A 357 -5.42 0.28 22.52
CA THR A 357 -6.27 -0.89 22.36
C THR A 357 -6.31 -1.32 20.87
N PRO A 358 -6.61 -2.60 20.56
CA PRO A 358 -6.82 -3.03 19.18
C PRO A 358 -7.92 -2.23 18.46
N TRP A 359 -8.84 -1.62 19.20
CA TRP A 359 -9.96 -0.81 18.71
C TRP A 359 -9.63 0.67 18.52
N SER A 360 -8.39 1.06 18.82
CA SER A 360 -7.94 2.44 18.68
C SER A 360 -7.97 2.89 17.22
N LEU A 361 -8.81 3.90 16.96
CA LEU A 361 -8.83 4.61 15.69
C LEU A 361 -7.81 5.73 15.73
N ARG A 362 -6.61 5.50 15.21
CA ARG A 362 -5.62 6.53 14.88
C ARG A 362 -4.56 5.91 13.99
N ALA A 363 -3.80 6.74 13.29
CA ALA A 363 -2.65 6.30 12.51
C ALA A 363 -1.44 6.03 13.43
N TYR A 364 -1.20 4.77 13.77
CA TYR A 364 -0.01 4.29 14.47
C TYR A 364 0.91 3.54 13.51
N LEU A 365 1.35 4.22 12.48
CA LEU A 365 2.20 3.64 11.44
C LEU A 365 3.45 4.46 11.20
N SER A 366 4.49 3.78 10.75
CA SER A 366 5.67 4.39 10.12
C SER A 366 6.06 3.55 8.91
N THR A 367 6.93 4.08 8.06
CA THR A 367 7.47 3.34 6.92
C THR A 367 8.92 2.93 7.21
N VAL A 368 9.23 1.68 6.86
CA VAL A 368 10.58 1.14 6.87
C VAL A 368 11.03 1.01 5.42
N ASP A 369 12.02 1.82 5.03
CA ASP A 369 12.55 1.81 3.67
C ASP A 369 13.82 0.96 3.62
N ILE A 370 13.84 -0.04 2.74
CA ILE A 370 14.92 -1.03 2.62
C ILE A 370 15.51 -0.95 1.22
N PRO A 371 16.76 -0.48 1.08
CA PRO A 371 17.48 -0.56 -0.18
C PRO A 371 17.83 -2.02 -0.48
N VAL A 372 17.56 -2.46 -1.70
CA VAL A 372 17.87 -3.81 -2.18
C VAL A 372 18.48 -3.73 -3.56
N THR A 373 19.51 -4.54 -3.80
CA THR A 373 20.07 -4.74 -5.13
C THR A 373 19.83 -6.18 -5.49
N LEU A 374 18.92 -6.45 -6.43
CA LEU A 374 18.58 -7.79 -6.86
C LEU A 374 19.46 -8.23 -8.03
N HIS A 375 19.86 -9.50 -8.05
CA HIS A 375 20.52 -10.13 -9.19
C HIS A 375 19.54 -10.92 -10.06
N ASP A 376 19.86 -11.10 -11.35
CA ASP A 376 19.05 -11.82 -12.35
C ASP A 376 18.60 -13.24 -11.97
N HIS A 377 19.25 -13.85 -10.97
CA HIS A 377 19.06 -15.25 -10.59
C HIS A 377 18.91 -15.45 -9.07
N GLU A 378 18.48 -14.43 -8.32
CA GLU A 378 18.26 -14.63 -6.89
C GLU A 378 17.05 -15.53 -6.61
N PRO A 379 17.18 -16.52 -5.70
CA PRO A 379 16.01 -17.27 -5.24
C PRO A 379 15.07 -16.35 -4.46
N ALA A 380 13.83 -16.26 -4.91
CA ALA A 380 12.77 -15.46 -4.30
C ALA A 380 12.65 -15.65 -2.78
N CYS A 381 12.66 -16.91 -2.31
CA CYS A 381 12.56 -17.19 -0.88
C CYS A 381 13.79 -16.72 -0.06
N ALA A 382 14.97 -16.61 -0.70
CA ALA A 382 16.15 -16.05 -0.05
C ALA A 382 16.02 -14.53 0.10
N VAL A 383 15.55 -13.84 -0.94
CA VAL A 383 15.23 -12.41 -0.91
C VAL A 383 14.17 -12.12 0.16
N ALA A 384 13.13 -12.96 0.26
CA ALA A 384 12.08 -12.83 1.28
C ALA A 384 12.62 -12.88 2.72
N ARG A 385 13.51 -13.84 3.02
CA ARG A 385 14.17 -13.94 4.34
C ARG A 385 15.01 -12.70 4.64
N MET A 386 15.84 -12.26 3.68
CA MET A 386 16.67 -11.07 3.83
C MET A 386 15.81 -9.84 4.12
N LEU A 387 14.78 -9.60 3.31
CA LEU A 387 13.87 -8.46 3.47
C LEU A 387 13.21 -8.46 4.84
N GLN A 388 12.65 -9.59 5.26
CA GLN A 388 12.05 -9.73 6.59
C GLN A 388 13.04 -9.45 7.73
N GLN A 389 14.27 -9.96 7.64
CA GLN A 389 15.30 -9.72 8.66
C GLN A 389 15.65 -8.23 8.75
N ARG A 390 15.83 -7.56 7.60
CA ARG A 390 16.07 -6.12 7.53
C ARG A 390 14.89 -5.32 8.07
N THR A 391 13.65 -5.67 7.69
CA THR A 391 12.46 -5.01 8.23
C THR A 391 12.42 -5.08 9.75
N ARG A 392 12.64 -6.27 10.33
CA ARG A 392 12.64 -6.45 11.79
C ARG A 392 13.71 -5.61 12.49
N ALA A 393 14.89 -5.48 11.90
CA ALA A 393 15.95 -4.64 12.44
C ALA A 393 15.58 -3.14 12.41
N GLU A 394 14.86 -2.71 11.37
CA GLU A 394 14.57 -1.29 11.12
C GLU A 394 13.26 -0.78 11.73
N VAL A 395 12.31 -1.65 12.10
CA VAL A 395 11.02 -1.22 12.71
C VAL A 395 11.25 -0.33 13.94
N ALA A 396 12.22 -0.68 14.80
CA ALA A 396 12.55 0.13 15.97
C ALA A 396 13.22 1.47 15.61
N ASN A 397 13.83 1.59 14.43
CA ASN A 397 14.39 2.84 13.93
C ASN A 397 13.31 3.73 13.32
N ALA A 398 12.35 3.14 12.61
CA ALA A 398 11.23 3.87 12.00
C ALA A 398 10.39 4.61 13.04
N GLY A 399 10.23 4.03 14.24
CA GLY A 399 9.60 4.69 15.37
C GLY A 399 10.40 5.87 15.95
N ARG A 400 11.74 5.79 15.93
CA ARG A 400 12.62 6.89 16.38
C ARG A 400 12.57 8.10 15.47
N LEU A 401 12.29 7.92 14.17
CA LEU A 401 12.10 9.02 13.23
C LEU A 401 10.89 9.89 13.61
N VAL A 402 9.80 9.29 14.11
CA VAL A 402 8.65 10.06 14.64
C VAL A 402 9.09 10.91 15.83
N GLY A 403 9.91 10.35 16.71
CA GLY A 403 10.52 11.09 17.81
C GLY A 403 11.45 12.24 17.38
N LEU A 404 11.89 12.33 16.11
CA LEU A 404 12.61 13.51 15.61
C LEU A 404 11.71 14.73 15.42
N LEU A 405 10.39 14.55 15.32
CA LEU A 405 9.44 15.64 15.11
C LEU A 405 9.49 16.67 16.25
N GLN A 406 9.85 16.27 17.46
CA GLN A 406 10.04 17.18 18.60
C GLN A 406 11.18 18.20 18.41
N PHE A 407 12.12 17.93 17.47
CA PHE A 407 13.26 18.81 17.17
C PHE A 407 13.04 19.69 15.94
N VAL A 408 11.87 19.58 15.29
CA VAL A 408 11.55 20.43 14.14
C VAL A 408 11.32 21.86 14.62
N SER A 409 12.32 22.71 14.42
CA SER A 409 12.20 24.15 14.67
C SER A 409 11.65 24.87 13.44
N GLY A 410 10.63 25.73 13.62
CA GLY A 410 10.10 26.60 12.56
C GLY A 410 8.81 26.09 11.92
N SER A 411 8.56 26.51 10.68
CA SER A 411 7.36 26.10 9.93
C SER A 411 7.50 24.65 9.50
N PHE A 412 6.71 23.78 10.10
CA PHE A 412 6.62 22.37 9.70
C PHE A 412 6.23 22.23 8.20
N VAL A 413 5.39 23.13 7.69
CA VAL A 413 5.05 23.19 6.25
C VAL A 413 6.31 23.35 5.39
N ASP A 414 7.26 24.18 5.82
CA ASP A 414 8.50 24.42 5.08
C ASP A 414 9.46 23.23 5.17
N LEU A 415 9.55 22.56 6.34
CA LEU A 415 10.27 21.28 6.43
C LEU A 415 9.71 20.28 5.44
N MET A 416 8.40 20.11 5.41
CA MET A 416 7.77 19.14 4.54
C MET A 416 7.91 19.51 3.06
N ARG A 417 7.75 20.79 2.69
CA ARG A 417 8.02 21.26 1.32
C ARG A 417 9.46 20.94 0.91
N ARG A 418 10.43 21.15 1.79
CA ARG A 418 11.83 20.77 1.55
C ARG A 418 11.97 19.26 1.38
N LEU A 419 11.31 18.44 2.21
CA LEU A 419 11.32 16.98 2.07
C LEU A 419 10.72 16.52 0.74
N ALA A 420 9.61 17.11 0.31
CA ALA A 420 8.96 16.80 -0.98
C ALA A 420 9.86 17.11 -2.18
N GLN A 421 10.67 18.16 -2.08
CA GLN A 421 11.59 18.58 -3.14
C GLN A 421 12.90 17.79 -3.17
N ARG A 422 13.16 16.91 -2.18
CA ARG A 422 14.45 16.19 -2.08
C ARG A 422 14.61 15.06 -3.09
N SER A 423 13.53 14.39 -3.44
CA SER A 423 13.60 13.20 -4.29
C SER A 423 12.95 13.47 -5.65
N PRO A 424 13.40 12.81 -6.73
CA PRO A 424 12.76 12.90 -8.04
C PRO A 424 11.26 12.64 -7.92
N ASN A 425 10.44 13.59 -8.39
CA ASN A 425 8.99 13.52 -8.31
C ASN A 425 8.40 13.35 -6.88
N GLY A 426 9.18 13.65 -5.84
CA GLY A 426 8.79 13.51 -4.43
C GLY A 426 8.85 12.08 -3.88
N ARG A 427 9.26 11.08 -4.68
CA ARG A 427 9.22 9.67 -4.28
C ARG A 427 10.47 9.27 -3.52
N ARG A 428 10.29 8.56 -2.41
CA ARG A 428 11.42 8.01 -1.64
C ARG A 428 11.64 6.52 -1.88
N THR A 429 10.67 5.85 -2.47
CA THR A 429 10.65 4.39 -2.58
C THR A 429 10.17 3.95 -3.96
N THR A 430 10.63 2.79 -4.40
CA THR A 430 10.21 2.19 -5.65
C THR A 430 8.89 1.46 -5.48
N THR A 431 8.79 0.64 -4.43
CA THR A 431 7.60 -0.19 -4.19
C THR A 431 7.27 -0.20 -2.71
N GLY A 432 6.01 0.10 -2.39
CA GLY A 432 5.47 0.03 -1.04
C GLY A 432 4.66 -1.25 -0.83
N VAL A 433 4.81 -1.85 0.35
CA VAL A 433 4.02 -3.01 0.78
C VAL A 433 3.34 -2.70 2.10
N SER A 434 2.02 -2.79 2.08
CA SER A 434 1.13 -2.60 3.23
C SER A 434 0.33 -3.88 3.42
N ASN A 435 0.54 -4.56 4.54
CA ASN A 435 -0.06 -5.87 4.79
C ASN A 435 -0.74 -5.89 6.16
N LEU A 436 -2.07 -5.99 6.16
CA LEU A 436 -2.89 -6.04 7.37
C LEU A 436 -2.91 -7.43 8.01
N GLY A 437 -2.36 -8.44 7.33
CA GLY A 437 -2.35 -9.81 7.80
C GLY A 437 -3.74 -10.44 7.79
N PHE A 438 -3.97 -11.36 8.74
CA PHE A 438 -5.25 -12.04 8.89
C PHE A 438 -6.12 -11.34 9.93
N VAL A 439 -7.22 -10.75 9.48
CA VAL A 439 -8.21 -10.07 10.34
C VAL A 439 -9.26 -11.08 10.77
N ARG A 440 -9.18 -11.54 12.02
CA ARG A 440 -10.03 -12.61 12.57
C ARG A 440 -11.42 -12.11 12.92
N GLU A 441 -11.48 -10.86 13.35
CA GLU A 441 -12.65 -10.18 13.91
C GLU A 441 -13.74 -9.94 12.87
N LEU A 442 -13.41 -10.05 11.58
CA LEU A 442 -14.34 -9.90 10.46
C LEU A 442 -15.16 -11.17 10.16
N GLN A 443 -15.26 -12.13 11.09
CA GLN A 443 -16.13 -13.28 10.94
C GLN A 443 -17.55 -12.95 11.46
N LEU A 444 -18.41 -12.49 10.56
CA LEU A 444 -19.83 -12.28 10.86
C LEU A 444 -20.70 -13.27 10.10
N ASN A 445 -21.31 -14.17 10.86
CA ASN A 445 -22.46 -14.97 10.43
C ASN A 445 -23.72 -14.35 11.06
N GLY A 446 -23.97 -13.10 10.69
CA GLY A 446 -25.09 -12.29 11.21
C GLY A 446 -26.44 -12.86 10.82
N ALA A 447 -27.50 -12.35 11.43
CA ALA A 447 -28.87 -12.80 11.17
C ALA A 447 -29.36 -12.38 9.77
N ALA A 448 -28.89 -11.25 9.24
CA ALA A 448 -29.31 -10.65 7.98
C ALA A 448 -28.23 -10.71 6.90
N ILE A 449 -26.94 -10.58 7.26
CA ILE A 449 -25.82 -10.52 6.31
C ILE A 449 -24.71 -11.53 6.63
N GLU A 450 -23.98 -11.93 5.59
CA GLU A 450 -22.79 -12.77 5.64
C GLU A 450 -21.64 -12.07 4.91
N LEU A 451 -20.47 -11.96 5.55
CA LEU A 451 -19.27 -11.43 4.91
C LEU A 451 -18.57 -12.49 4.06
N LYS A 452 -18.46 -12.27 2.76
CA LYS A 452 -17.84 -13.21 1.80
C LYS A 452 -16.35 -12.97 1.63
N SER A 453 -15.96 -11.73 1.43
CA SER A 453 -14.57 -11.33 1.23
C SER A 453 -14.38 -9.87 1.61
N VAL A 454 -13.11 -9.50 1.78
CA VAL A 454 -12.70 -8.13 2.07
C VAL A 454 -11.54 -7.77 1.16
N ASP A 455 -11.62 -6.60 0.54
CA ASP A 455 -10.51 -6.01 -0.19
C ASP A 455 -9.98 -4.79 0.58
N PHE A 456 -8.66 -4.69 0.71
CA PHE A 456 -7.99 -3.54 1.29
C PHE A 456 -7.35 -2.74 0.17
N VAL A 457 -7.80 -1.50 0.04
CA VAL A 457 -7.50 -0.63 -1.09
C VAL A 457 -6.87 0.64 -0.57
N GLN A 458 -5.76 1.07 -1.14
CA GLN A 458 -5.12 2.34 -0.82
C GLN A 458 -4.90 3.12 -2.10
N SER A 459 -5.09 4.45 -2.06
CA SER A 459 -4.68 5.29 -3.17
C SER A 459 -3.15 5.39 -3.19
N ASN A 460 -2.55 5.17 -4.35
CA ASN A 460 -1.14 5.50 -4.52
C ASN A 460 -1.03 7.02 -4.67
N HIS A 461 -0.48 7.68 -3.66
CA HIS A 461 -0.35 9.11 -3.62
C HIS A 461 0.69 9.60 -4.64
N ALA A 462 0.54 10.85 -5.06
CA ALA A 462 1.41 11.50 -6.05
C ALA A 462 2.91 11.35 -5.73
N ASP A 463 3.25 11.39 -4.44
CA ASP A 463 4.62 11.35 -3.91
C ASP A 463 4.94 9.97 -3.28
N GLY A 464 4.05 9.00 -3.46
CA GLY A 464 4.17 7.65 -2.95
C GLY A 464 5.14 6.79 -3.75
N PRO A 465 5.22 5.49 -3.45
CA PRO A 465 6.03 4.59 -4.25
C PRO A 465 5.56 4.57 -5.71
N VAL A 466 6.39 4.10 -6.65
CA VAL A 466 5.97 3.89 -8.05
C VAL A 466 4.82 2.89 -8.10
N PHE A 467 4.96 1.81 -7.34
CA PHE A 467 3.95 0.79 -7.16
C PHE A 467 3.63 0.62 -5.68
N ASN A 468 2.36 0.56 -5.32
CA ASN A 468 1.94 0.24 -3.96
C ASN A 468 1.17 -1.08 -3.95
N ILE A 469 1.43 -1.93 -2.95
CA ILE A 469 0.71 -3.18 -2.76
C ILE A 469 0.02 -3.15 -1.40
N SER A 470 -1.29 -3.41 -1.41
CA SER A 470 -2.13 -3.50 -0.21
C SER A 470 -2.64 -4.93 -0.07
N VAL A 471 -2.39 -5.58 1.07
CA VAL A 471 -2.70 -6.99 1.30
C VAL A 471 -3.59 -7.14 2.52
N ILE A 472 -4.64 -7.94 2.39
CA ILE A 472 -5.48 -8.36 3.52
C ILE A 472 -5.89 -9.83 3.35
N THR A 473 -5.97 -10.56 4.45
CA THR A 473 -6.65 -11.85 4.53
C THR A 473 -7.78 -11.71 5.55
N ALA A 474 -9.00 -12.11 5.21
CA ALA A 474 -10.15 -11.95 6.11
C ALA A 474 -11.16 -13.09 5.96
N GLY A 475 -12.07 -13.21 6.92
CA GLY A 475 -13.23 -14.11 6.86
C GLY A 475 -12.85 -15.57 6.63
N THR A 476 -13.16 -16.07 5.43
CA THR A 476 -12.96 -17.46 4.97
C THR A 476 -11.50 -17.86 4.76
N GLY A 477 -10.56 -16.91 4.93
CA GLY A 477 -9.13 -17.15 4.71
C GLY A 477 -8.68 -16.85 3.27
N ALA A 478 -9.55 -16.33 2.42
CA ALA A 478 -9.17 -15.77 1.14
C ALA A 478 -8.29 -14.51 1.34
N MET A 479 -7.29 -14.33 0.49
CA MET A 479 -6.39 -13.20 0.52
C MET A 479 -6.62 -12.35 -0.73
N SER A 480 -6.72 -11.04 -0.54
CA SER A 480 -6.77 -10.06 -1.63
C SER A 480 -5.51 -9.19 -1.60
N ILE A 481 -5.02 -8.89 -2.80
CA ILE A 481 -3.86 -8.04 -3.02
C ILE A 481 -4.27 -6.98 -4.03
N GLN A 482 -4.26 -5.72 -3.63
CA GLN A 482 -4.33 -4.61 -4.56
C GLN A 482 -2.92 -4.26 -5.02
N ALA A 483 -2.68 -4.17 -6.33
CA ALA A 483 -1.49 -3.52 -6.89
C ALA A 483 -1.91 -2.17 -7.50
N ALA A 484 -1.39 -1.08 -6.98
CA ALA A 484 -1.77 0.29 -7.35
C ALA A 484 -0.57 1.08 -7.91
N TRP A 485 -0.86 2.00 -8.81
CA TRP A 485 0.10 2.92 -9.42
C TRP A 485 -0.56 4.30 -9.62
N THR A 486 0.21 5.27 -10.11
CA THR A 486 -0.28 6.63 -10.35
C THR A 486 -0.07 7.02 -11.81
N ARG A 487 -1.14 7.35 -12.52
CA ARG A 487 -1.08 7.94 -13.87
C ARG A 487 -0.72 9.43 -13.80
N PRO A 488 -0.09 10.03 -14.82
CA PRO A 488 0.51 9.36 -15.98
C PRO A 488 1.95 8.91 -15.72
N ILE A 489 2.43 8.97 -14.46
CA ILE A 489 3.80 8.58 -14.08
C ILE A 489 4.08 7.14 -14.50
N THR A 490 3.14 6.26 -14.20
CA THR A 490 3.15 4.86 -14.62
C THR A 490 1.96 4.67 -15.55
N SER A 491 2.22 4.09 -16.72
CA SER A 491 1.15 3.77 -17.67
C SER A 491 0.27 2.64 -17.12
N ASP A 492 -0.99 2.57 -17.55
CA ASP A 492 -1.88 1.47 -17.15
C ASP A 492 -1.40 0.11 -17.67
N ALA A 493 -0.62 0.09 -18.77
CA ALA A 493 0.01 -1.13 -19.26
C ALA A 493 1.08 -1.62 -18.28
N ASP A 494 2.00 -0.74 -17.86
CA ASP A 494 3.06 -1.08 -16.91
C ASP A 494 2.50 -1.45 -15.53
N GLY A 495 1.48 -0.72 -15.07
CA GLY A 495 0.80 -1.00 -13.81
C GLY A 495 0.12 -2.38 -13.79
N ARG A 496 -0.56 -2.75 -14.87
CA ARG A 496 -1.15 -4.09 -15.01
C ARG A 496 -0.09 -5.18 -15.16
N GLU A 497 0.97 -4.92 -15.93
CA GLU A 497 2.09 -5.86 -16.08
C GLU A 497 2.78 -6.11 -14.73
N PHE A 498 2.98 -5.07 -13.92
CA PHE A 498 3.50 -5.21 -12.55
C PHE A 498 2.61 -6.15 -11.71
N GLY A 499 1.29 -5.97 -11.74
CA GLY A 499 0.34 -6.87 -11.06
C GLY A 499 0.42 -8.32 -11.56
N ALA A 500 0.55 -8.51 -12.88
CA ALA A 500 0.69 -9.83 -13.49
C ALA A 500 2.02 -10.52 -13.10
N LEU A 501 3.13 -9.78 -13.11
CA LEU A 501 4.44 -10.27 -12.69
C LEU A 501 4.48 -10.60 -11.19
N LEU A 502 3.83 -9.77 -10.36
CA LEU A 502 3.65 -10.04 -8.93
C LEU A 502 2.92 -11.38 -8.72
N ARG A 503 1.78 -11.59 -9.38
CA ARG A 503 1.01 -12.84 -9.32
C ARG A 503 1.85 -14.03 -9.78
N ARG A 504 2.45 -13.94 -10.96
CA ARG A 504 3.29 -15.01 -11.53
C ARG A 504 4.46 -15.38 -10.61
N THR A 505 5.06 -14.39 -9.97
CA THR A 505 6.16 -14.61 -9.03
C THR A 505 5.70 -15.41 -7.82
N LEU A 506 4.55 -15.06 -7.22
CA LEU A 506 3.96 -15.82 -6.12
C LEU A 506 3.56 -17.24 -6.53
N ASP A 507 2.95 -17.41 -7.69
CA ASP A 507 2.56 -18.74 -8.21
C ASP A 507 3.78 -19.64 -8.47
N THR A 508 4.89 -19.05 -8.94
CA THR A 508 6.16 -19.75 -9.12
C THR A 508 6.78 -20.14 -7.78
N MET A 509 6.75 -19.25 -6.77
CA MET A 509 7.20 -19.59 -5.42
C MET A 509 6.42 -20.76 -4.82
N LEU A 510 5.10 -20.84 -5.08
CA LEU A 510 4.24 -21.94 -4.65
C LEU A 510 4.58 -23.26 -5.34
N SER A 511 4.76 -23.22 -6.67
CA SER A 511 4.97 -24.39 -7.51
C SER A 511 6.40 -24.93 -7.41
N ASN A 512 7.39 -24.03 -7.29
CA ASN A 512 8.80 -24.39 -7.23
C ASN A 512 9.60 -23.41 -6.34
N PRO A 513 9.60 -23.62 -5.00
CA PRO A 513 10.24 -22.72 -4.04
C PRO A 513 11.76 -22.52 -4.24
N GLY A 514 12.42 -23.43 -4.95
CA GLY A 514 13.87 -23.40 -5.21
C GLY A 514 14.26 -22.80 -6.55
N VAL A 515 13.30 -22.44 -7.41
CA VAL A 515 13.60 -21.85 -8.71
C VAL A 515 14.14 -20.43 -8.53
N THR A 516 15.26 -20.18 -9.19
CA THR A 516 15.77 -18.83 -9.42
C THR A 516 14.87 -18.14 -10.43
N HIS A 517 14.30 -17.00 -10.06
CA HIS A 517 13.52 -16.22 -11.01
C HIS A 517 14.49 -15.62 -12.02
N ARG A 518 14.30 -15.90 -13.30
CA ARG A 518 14.99 -15.16 -14.35
C ARG A 518 14.28 -13.82 -14.49
N LEU A 519 14.97 -12.73 -14.18
CA LEU A 519 14.40 -11.40 -14.32
C LEU A 519 14.10 -11.17 -15.81
N HIS A 520 12.82 -10.98 -16.13
CA HIS A 520 12.38 -10.68 -17.49
C HIS A 520 12.51 -9.17 -17.70
N HIS A 521 13.43 -8.76 -18.57
CA HIS A 521 13.42 -7.39 -19.08
C HIS A 521 12.22 -7.22 -20.00
N VAL A 522 11.33 -6.27 -19.70
CA VAL A 522 10.36 -5.76 -20.67
C VAL A 522 11.18 -4.95 -21.69
N PRO A 523 11.21 -5.32 -22.98
CA PRO A 523 11.93 -4.53 -23.98
C PRO A 523 11.28 -3.14 -24.06
N ASP A 524 12.09 -2.08 -24.12
CA ASP A 524 11.64 -0.68 -24.19
C ASP A 524 10.66 -0.38 -25.35
N ASN A 525 10.50 -1.32 -26.30
CA ASN A 525 9.65 -1.20 -27.49
C ASN A 525 8.44 -2.16 -27.52
N ALA A 526 8.17 -2.91 -26.44
CA ALA A 526 7.15 -3.97 -26.45
C ALA A 526 5.69 -3.47 -26.26
N SER A 527 5.45 -2.17 -26.06
CA SER A 527 4.12 -1.61 -25.74
C SER A 527 3.06 -1.73 -26.86
N VAL A 528 3.34 -2.38 -27.99
CA VAL A 528 2.44 -2.45 -29.17
C VAL A 528 2.14 -3.88 -29.63
N LEU A 529 2.76 -4.93 -29.09
CA LEU A 529 2.62 -6.29 -29.63
C LEU A 529 2.35 -7.36 -28.56
N LEU A 530 1.34 -7.18 -27.71
CA LEU A 530 0.85 -8.26 -26.85
C LEU A 530 -0.67 -8.18 -26.70
N PHE A 531 -1.40 -8.51 -27.78
CA PHE A 531 -2.74 -9.10 -27.75
C PHE A 531 -3.04 -9.64 -29.15
N THR A 532 -2.64 -10.87 -29.44
CA THR A 532 -3.23 -11.75 -30.47
C THR A 532 -2.55 -13.11 -30.39
N GLN A 533 -2.99 -13.93 -29.45
CA GLN A 533 -2.90 -15.38 -29.60
C GLN A 533 -4.10 -16.02 -28.88
N PHE A 534 -5.27 -15.86 -29.50
CA PHE A 534 -6.38 -16.79 -29.33
C PHE A 534 -6.82 -17.23 -30.72
N SER A 535 -6.64 -18.52 -30.96
CA SER A 535 -7.04 -19.28 -32.14
C SER A 535 -8.55 -19.32 -32.28
N TRP A 536 -9.06 -18.97 -33.46
CA TRP A 536 -10.37 -19.40 -33.94
C TRP A 536 -10.22 -19.94 -35.36
N GLU A 537 -10.45 -21.25 -35.52
CA GLU A 537 -10.85 -21.81 -36.81
C GLU A 537 -12.26 -21.29 -37.11
N LEU A 538 -12.39 -20.39 -38.08
CA LEU A 538 -13.68 -20.02 -38.65
C LEU A 538 -13.72 -20.46 -40.11
N LYS A 539 -14.37 -21.61 -40.36
CA LYS A 539 -14.96 -21.90 -41.67
C LYS A 539 -16.21 -21.04 -41.81
N CYS A 540 -16.18 -20.05 -42.68
CA CYS A 540 -17.39 -19.39 -43.16
C CYS A 540 -17.29 -19.17 -44.68
N ASP A 541 -18.25 -19.77 -45.40
CA ASP A 541 -18.56 -19.48 -46.79
C ASP A 541 -18.99 -18.01 -46.95
N LEU A 542 -18.41 -17.33 -47.93
CA LEU A 542 -18.78 -15.96 -48.32
C LEU A 542 -19.88 -15.99 -49.39
N PRO A 543 -20.95 -15.18 -49.26
CA PRO A 543 -21.63 -14.61 -50.40
C PRO A 543 -21.08 -13.22 -50.75
N ARG A 544 -21.16 -12.93 -52.04
CA ARG A 544 -20.62 -11.79 -52.78
C ARG A 544 -21.18 -10.43 -52.33
N GLY A 545 -20.31 -9.42 -52.37
CA GLY A 545 -20.67 -8.06 -52.78
C GLY A 545 -20.75 -7.02 -51.65
N GLY A 546 -19.75 -6.15 -51.57
CA GLY A 546 -19.78 -4.95 -50.74
C GLY A 546 -18.43 -4.26 -50.69
N GLN A 547 -18.22 -3.28 -51.58
CA GLN A 547 -17.07 -2.38 -51.56
C GLN A 547 -17.19 -1.40 -50.41
N ILE A 548 -16.10 -1.15 -49.66
CA ILE A 548 -15.90 0.11 -48.94
C ILE A 548 -14.47 0.59 -49.17
N LEU A 549 -14.37 1.85 -49.60
CA LEU A 549 -13.16 2.58 -49.96
C LEU A 549 -12.22 2.81 -48.75
N VAL A 550 -10.92 2.64 -48.97
CA VAL A 550 -9.84 3.12 -48.11
C VAL A 550 -9.09 4.23 -48.85
N ASN A 551 -9.10 5.45 -48.29
CA ASN A 551 -8.27 6.56 -48.77
C ASN A 551 -6.87 6.50 -48.15
N ALA A 552 -5.87 6.60 -49.02
CA ALA A 552 -4.43 6.61 -48.77
C ALA A 552 -3.98 7.88 -48.00
N ALA A 553 -3.14 7.74 -46.95
CA ALA A 553 -1.68 7.96 -46.89
C ALA A 553 -1.26 9.47 -46.78
N PRO A 554 -0.08 9.85 -46.20
CA PRO A 554 1.24 9.41 -46.69
C PRO A 554 2.36 9.15 -45.65
N GLN A 555 3.11 8.08 -45.93
CA GLN A 555 4.57 7.95 -46.04
C GLN A 555 5.52 8.80 -45.15
N LEU A 556 6.34 8.10 -44.36
CA LEU A 556 7.65 8.57 -43.89
C LEU A 556 8.76 7.70 -44.49
N ARG A 557 9.77 8.38 -45.05
CA ARG A 557 10.88 7.86 -45.86
C ARG A 557 11.89 7.04 -45.05
N GLU A 558 12.25 5.89 -45.59
CA GLU A 558 13.47 5.15 -45.26
C GLU A 558 14.72 5.88 -45.77
N ARG A 559 15.82 5.79 -45.01
CA ARG A 559 17.18 6.01 -45.49
C ARG A 559 17.98 4.74 -45.21
N ALA A 560 18.55 4.17 -46.27
CA ALA A 560 19.40 3.00 -46.27
C ALA A 560 20.90 3.37 -46.37
N HIS A 561 21.71 2.36 -46.03
CA HIS A 561 23.10 2.05 -46.41
C HIS A 561 24.26 2.46 -45.47
N PRO A 562 25.40 1.71 -45.48
CA PRO A 562 25.63 0.34 -45.97
C PRO A 562 26.45 -0.58 -45.03
N ARG A 563 26.45 -1.87 -45.40
CA ARG A 563 27.33 -2.95 -44.93
C ARG A 563 28.79 -2.71 -45.32
N GLN A 564 29.70 -3.26 -44.51
CA GLN A 564 31.05 -3.65 -44.91
C GLN A 564 31.30 -5.10 -44.45
N ASP A 565 31.69 -5.94 -45.41
CA ASP A 565 32.13 -7.32 -45.25
C ASP A 565 33.66 -7.39 -45.08
N SER A 566 34.14 -8.34 -44.28
CA SER A 566 35.46 -9.03 -44.38
C SER A 566 35.37 -10.30 -43.52
N ALA A 567 35.17 -11.49 -44.11
CA ALA A 567 36.20 -12.48 -44.48
C ALA A 567 37.13 -12.88 -43.29
N GLU A 568 36.93 -14.03 -42.65
CA GLU A 568 37.34 -15.42 -43.02
C GLU A 568 38.65 -15.84 -42.31
N THR A 569 38.59 -16.89 -41.49
CA THR A 569 39.62 -17.95 -41.40
C THR A 569 39.09 -19.13 -40.58
N ALA A 570 39.14 -20.30 -41.23
CA ALA A 570 38.89 -21.63 -40.67
C ALA A 570 40.07 -22.08 -39.77
N ASP A 571 39.87 -23.02 -38.85
CA ASP A 571 40.14 -24.46 -39.09
C ASP A 571 40.08 -25.30 -37.80
N SER A 572 39.57 -26.55 -37.93
CA SER A 572 39.89 -27.79 -37.18
C SER A 572 39.79 -27.84 -35.63
N ASP A 573 39.42 -28.91 -34.91
CA ASP A 573 38.79 -30.23 -35.09
C ASP A 573 38.62 -30.77 -33.61
N PRO A 574 38.49 -32.07 -33.26
CA PRO A 574 37.28 -32.60 -32.64
C PRO A 574 37.38 -33.01 -31.14
N THR A 575 36.24 -33.52 -30.68
CA THR A 575 35.82 -34.08 -29.38
C THR A 575 36.82 -35.05 -28.71
N PRO A 576 36.66 -35.34 -27.39
CA PRO A 576 35.94 -36.58 -27.08
C PRO A 576 35.02 -36.56 -25.85
N GLN A 577 34.10 -37.50 -25.94
CA GLN A 577 33.17 -37.99 -24.93
C GLN A 577 33.82 -38.37 -23.60
N ARG A 578 33.09 -38.18 -22.49
CA ARG A 578 33.20 -39.08 -21.32
C ARG A 578 31.84 -39.32 -20.68
N LYS A 579 31.41 -40.58 -20.76
CA LYS A 579 30.37 -41.21 -19.91
C LYS A 579 30.93 -41.49 -18.51
N VAL A 580 30.02 -41.92 -17.63
CA VAL A 580 30.18 -42.56 -16.29
C VAL A 580 30.10 -41.55 -15.14
N GLY A 581 29.19 -41.67 -14.15
CA GLY A 581 28.22 -42.73 -13.86
C GLY A 581 27.25 -42.33 -12.74
N CYS A 582 26.15 -43.09 -12.63
CA CYS A 582 25.28 -43.12 -11.46
C CYS A 582 26.04 -43.53 -10.19
N PRO A 583 25.55 -43.08 -9.04
CA PRO A 583 25.33 -44.00 -7.93
C PRO A 583 23.87 -44.00 -7.47
N THR A 584 23.41 -45.22 -7.34
CA THR A 584 22.22 -45.73 -6.67
C THR A 584 22.03 -45.26 -5.23
N HIS A 585 20.75 -45.15 -4.86
CA HIS A 585 20.14 -45.41 -3.55
C HIS A 585 20.96 -45.21 -2.27
N ASN A 586 20.47 -44.31 -1.42
CA ASN A 586 20.38 -44.61 0.00
C ASN A 586 19.00 -44.19 0.56
N LYS A 587 18.19 -45.20 0.92
CA LYS A 587 16.97 -45.05 1.70
C LYS A 587 17.39 -44.77 3.14
N GLN A 588 17.08 -43.59 3.68
CA GLN A 588 17.01 -43.40 5.13
C GLN A 588 15.57 -43.11 5.52
N ARG A 589 15.00 -44.12 6.20
CA ARG A 589 13.80 -44.00 7.02
C ARG A 589 14.12 -43.05 8.18
N TYR A 590 13.35 -41.98 8.33
CA TYR A 590 13.20 -41.32 9.62
C TYR A 590 11.79 -41.61 10.16
N THR A 591 11.81 -42.33 11.26
CA THR A 591 10.70 -42.63 12.16
C THR A 591 10.07 -41.35 12.71
N SER A 592 8.74 -41.31 12.64
CA SER A 592 7.88 -40.35 13.32
C SER A 592 8.06 -40.45 14.83
N VAL A 593 8.53 -39.36 15.47
CA VAL A 593 8.39 -39.16 16.92
C VAL A 593 7.24 -38.17 17.10
N GLY A 594 6.12 -38.70 17.59
CA GLY A 594 4.99 -37.90 18.03
C GLY A 594 5.38 -37.10 19.26
N LEU A 595 5.12 -35.80 19.24
CA LEU A 595 5.11 -34.97 20.43
C LEU A 595 3.67 -34.54 20.70
N THR A 596 3.16 -35.13 21.77
CA THR A 596 1.93 -34.83 22.49
C THR A 596 1.86 -33.35 22.87
N GLN A 597 0.67 -32.77 22.69
CA GLN A 597 0.28 -31.48 23.25
C GLN A 597 0.32 -31.54 24.79
N PRO A 598 0.80 -30.49 25.49
CA PRO A 598 0.42 -30.27 26.87
C PRO A 598 -0.81 -29.35 26.92
N GLU A 599 -1.86 -29.87 27.55
CA GLU A 599 -2.97 -29.11 28.12
C GLU A 599 -2.42 -28.06 29.09
N MET A 600 -2.89 -26.81 29.00
CA MET A 600 -2.69 -25.83 30.08
C MET A 600 -4.03 -25.41 30.63
N GLY A 601 -4.22 -25.80 31.89
CA GLY A 601 -5.36 -25.53 32.73
C GLY A 601 -5.62 -24.04 32.96
N THR A 602 -6.89 -23.80 33.21
CA THR A 602 -7.47 -22.66 33.91
C THR A 602 -6.75 -22.35 35.22
N LEU A 603 -6.43 -21.07 35.45
CA LEU A 603 -6.24 -20.52 36.79
C LEU A 603 -6.98 -19.18 36.87
N GLY A 604 -7.97 -19.14 37.75
CA GLY A 604 -8.58 -17.92 38.24
C GLY A 604 -7.85 -17.43 39.48
N THR A 605 -7.67 -16.10 39.55
CA THR A 605 -8.03 -15.19 40.64
C THR A 605 -7.84 -13.78 40.12
#